data_AF-A0A7J7HAS0-F1
#
_entry.id   AF-A0A7J7HAS0-F1
#
_cell.length_a   1.000
_cell.length_b   1.000
_cell.length_c   1.000
_cell.angle_alpha   90.00
_cell.angle_beta   90.00
_cell.angle_gamma   90.00
#
_symmetry.space_group_name_H-M   'P 1'
#
loop_
_entity.id
_entity.type
_entity.pdbx_description
1 polymer ?
#
loop_
_entity_poly.entity_id
_entity_poly.type
_entity_poly.pdbx_seq_one_letter_code
_entity_poly.pdbx_strand_id
1 'polypeptide(L)'
;MGRNLLQAKKACPVSFEFLDYTIITSQCKGPQYTANSCCPAFKEFACPYVDALNDLSNNCVETMFSYINQRGNYSAGLFASLCRDDKQGLICPATAPTQSANSSSGSQIVRNPSVLLVLTTVLLVVVLRLF
;
A
#
# COMPACT_ATOMS: atom_id res chain seq x y z
N MET A 1 -33.94 8.30 29.62
CA MET A 1 -33.33 7.32 28.71
C MET A 1 -33.00 8.01 27.38
N GLY A 2 -31.76 8.46 27.21
CA GLY A 2 -31.30 9.04 25.94
C GLY A 2 -30.94 7.92 24.97
N ARG A 3 -31.59 7.88 23.80
CA ARG A 3 -31.14 7.03 22.70
C ARG A 3 -29.87 7.69 22.15
N ASN A 4 -28.70 7.22 22.55
CA ASN A 4 -27.48 7.48 21.79
C ASN A 4 -27.68 6.80 20.44
N LEU A 5 -28.08 7.59 19.43
CA LEU A 5 -28.04 7.14 18.05
C LEU A 5 -26.58 6.76 17.78
N LEU A 6 -26.33 5.53 17.37
CA LEU A 6 -25.08 5.20 16.67
C LEU A 6 -24.97 6.23 15.55
N GLN A 7 -24.13 7.25 15.73
CA GLN A 7 -23.90 8.22 14.68
C GLN A 7 -23.37 7.43 13.49
N ALA A 8 -24.18 7.36 12.44
CA ALA A 8 -23.79 6.70 11.22
C ALA A 8 -22.60 7.46 10.64
N LYS A 9 -21.41 6.87 10.79
CA LYS A 9 -20.19 7.35 10.15
C LYS A 9 -20.37 7.29 8.63
N LYS A 10 -19.77 8.24 7.93
CA LYS A 10 -19.71 8.20 6.46
C LYS A 10 -18.94 6.96 6.02
N ALA A 11 -19.29 6.46 4.84
CA ALA A 11 -18.53 5.38 4.22
C ALA A 11 -17.10 5.85 3.93
N CYS A 12 -16.15 4.94 4.13
CA CYS A 12 -14.74 5.19 3.84
C CYS A 12 -14.55 5.45 2.33
N PRO A 13 -13.89 6.55 1.93
CA PRO A 13 -13.60 6.79 0.51
C PRO A 13 -12.52 5.87 -0.06
N VAL A 14 -11.78 5.15 0.79
CA VAL A 14 -10.74 4.20 0.38
C VAL A 14 -11.34 2.80 0.23
N SER A 15 -11.19 2.20 -0.95
CA SER A 15 -11.62 0.83 -1.22
C SER A 15 -10.62 -0.20 -0.68
N PHE A 16 -10.53 -0.31 0.65
CA PHE A 16 -9.64 -1.26 1.34
C PHE A 16 -9.79 -2.70 0.84
N GLU A 17 -11.00 -3.11 0.42
CA GLU A 17 -11.29 -4.44 -0.13
C GLU A 17 -10.31 -4.93 -1.19
N PHE A 18 -9.87 -4.01 -2.06
CA PHE A 18 -9.10 -4.29 -3.27
C PHE A 18 -7.60 -3.97 -3.11
N LEU A 19 -7.15 -3.59 -1.92
CA LEU A 19 -5.73 -3.35 -1.68
C LEU A 19 -4.93 -4.65 -1.59
N ASP A 20 -3.62 -4.52 -1.79
CA ASP A 20 -2.68 -5.63 -1.60
C ASP A 20 -2.32 -5.76 -0.11
N TYR A 21 -2.66 -6.91 0.47
CA TYR A 21 -2.41 -7.24 1.87
C TYR A 21 -1.09 -8.01 2.08
N THR A 22 -0.36 -8.33 1.01
CA THR A 22 0.86 -9.13 1.08
C THR A 22 1.92 -8.48 1.96
N ILE A 23 2.03 -7.15 1.99
CA ILE A 23 2.99 -6.47 2.87
C ILE A 23 2.77 -6.83 4.35
N ILE A 24 1.51 -6.95 4.79
CA ILE A 24 1.18 -7.36 6.16
C ILE A 24 1.34 -8.88 6.30
N THR A 25 0.73 -9.68 5.42
CA THR A 25 0.63 -11.14 5.61
C THR A 25 1.94 -11.90 5.36
N SER A 26 2.85 -11.33 4.59
CA SER A 26 4.18 -11.92 4.38
C SER A 26 5.13 -11.70 5.56
N GLN A 27 4.96 -10.59 6.29
CA GLN A 27 5.88 -10.17 7.35
C GLN A 27 5.33 -10.47 8.75
N CYS A 28 4.05 -10.21 8.99
CA CYS A 28 3.39 -10.43 10.27
C CYS A 28 2.77 -11.83 10.34
N LYS A 29 3.55 -12.84 10.74
CA LYS A 29 3.12 -14.24 10.75
C LYS A 29 2.93 -14.79 12.17
N GLY A 30 1.90 -15.60 12.33
CA GLY A 30 1.65 -16.36 13.54
C GLY A 30 2.52 -17.62 13.64
N PRO A 31 2.52 -18.33 14.78
CA PRO A 31 1.71 -18.03 15.98
C PRO A 31 2.28 -16.92 16.86
N GLN A 32 3.56 -16.57 16.71
CA GLN A 32 4.24 -15.56 17.52
C GLN A 32 4.34 -14.24 16.75
N TYR A 33 3.36 -13.37 16.94
CA TYR A 33 3.38 -12.03 16.36
C TYR A 33 4.36 -11.13 17.12
N THR A 34 5.33 -10.53 16.41
CA THR A 34 6.34 -9.67 17.03
C THR A 34 6.22 -8.24 16.50
N ALA A 35 6.40 -7.24 17.37
CA ALA A 35 6.30 -5.84 16.98
C ALA A 35 7.29 -5.47 15.86
N ASN A 36 8.50 -6.02 15.91
CA ASN A 36 9.56 -5.76 14.93
C ASN A 36 9.21 -6.20 13.50
N SER A 37 8.34 -7.21 13.33
CA SER A 37 7.90 -7.67 12.01
C SER A 37 6.55 -7.06 11.62
N CYS A 38 5.61 -7.01 12.56
CA CYS A 38 4.24 -6.58 12.29
C CYS A 38 4.08 -5.07 12.18
N CYS A 39 4.75 -4.28 13.03
CA CYS A 39 4.52 -2.84 13.08
C CYS A 39 5.10 -2.08 11.89
N PRO A 40 6.31 -2.39 11.38
CA PRO A 40 6.80 -1.79 10.14
C PRO A 40 5.89 -2.10 8.94
N ALA A 41 5.49 -3.36 8.78
CA ALA A 41 4.59 -3.78 7.71
C ALA A 41 3.21 -3.09 7.81
N PHE A 42 2.66 -2.97 9.02
CA PHE A 42 1.41 -2.25 9.25
C PHE A 42 1.55 -0.75 8.94
N LYS A 43 2.66 -0.12 9.31
CA LYS A 43 2.95 1.28 8.94
C LYS A 43 3.00 1.44 7.43
N GLU A 44 3.72 0.57 6.72
CA GLU A 44 3.82 0.64 5.25
C GLU A 44 2.45 0.53 4.58
N PHE A 45 1.57 -0.34 5.08
CA PHE A 45 0.21 -0.47 4.59
C PHE A 45 -0.70 0.71 4.93
N ALA A 46 -0.68 1.19 6.18
CA ALA A 46 -1.68 2.14 6.69
C ALA A 46 -1.30 3.61 6.46
N CYS A 47 -0.01 3.94 6.51
CA CYS A 47 0.46 5.33 6.45
C CYS A 47 0.10 6.11 5.17
N PRO A 48 0.00 5.48 3.97
CA PRO A 48 -0.52 6.17 2.79
C PRO A 48 -1.95 6.71 2.92
N TYR A 49 -2.71 6.24 3.91
CA TYR A 49 -4.14 6.56 4.09
C TYR A 49 -4.42 7.30 5.41
N VAL A 50 -3.39 7.91 6.02
CA VAL A 50 -3.47 8.54 7.35
C VAL A 50 -4.58 9.58 7.46
N ASP A 51 -4.81 10.39 6.43
CA ASP A 51 -5.85 11.43 6.44
C ASP A 51 -7.26 10.82 6.54
N ALA A 52 -7.51 9.75 5.77
CA ALA A 52 -8.80 9.05 5.79
C ALA A 52 -8.99 8.26 7.10
N LEU A 53 -7.91 7.66 7.62
CA LEU A 53 -7.92 6.91 8.87
C LEU A 53 -8.08 7.80 10.11
N ASN A 54 -7.57 9.02 10.09
CA ASN A 54 -7.67 9.98 11.20
C ASN A 54 -8.95 10.84 11.15
N ASP A 55 -9.73 10.79 10.07
CA ASP A 55 -11.03 11.44 10.00
C ASP A 55 -12.10 10.67 10.77
N LEU A 56 -12.42 11.17 11.97
CA LEU A 56 -13.40 10.59 12.89
C LEU A 56 -14.84 10.60 12.36
N SER A 57 -15.12 11.29 11.24
CA SER A 57 -16.45 11.35 10.62
C SER A 57 -16.77 10.15 9.72
N ASN A 58 -15.77 9.30 9.41
CA ASN A 58 -15.92 8.14 8.55
C ASN A 58 -15.57 6.81 9.27
N ASN A 59 -15.85 5.69 8.61
CA ASN A 59 -15.61 4.33 9.13
C ASN A 59 -14.35 3.65 8.55
N CYS A 60 -13.35 4.39 8.08
CA CYS A 60 -12.15 3.84 7.45
C CYS A 60 -11.35 2.93 8.38
N VAL A 61 -11.19 3.29 9.67
CA VAL A 61 -10.44 2.47 10.63
C VAL A 61 -11.09 1.10 10.81
N GLU A 62 -12.41 1.08 11.01
CA GLU A 62 -13.19 -0.16 11.17
C GLU A 62 -13.13 -1.02 9.90
N THR A 63 -13.27 -0.39 8.73
CA THR A 63 -13.20 -1.05 7.42
C THR A 63 -11.82 -1.66 7.17
N MET A 64 -10.75 -0.88 7.39
CA MET A 64 -9.36 -1.32 7.22
C MET A 64 -9.05 -2.54 8.09
N PHE A 65 -9.34 -2.45 9.40
CA PHE A 65 -9.07 -3.57 10.31
C PHE A 65 -9.91 -4.81 10.00
N SER A 66 -11.17 -4.64 9.56
CA SER A 66 -11.99 -5.77 9.10
C SER A 66 -11.31 -6.57 8.00
N TYR A 67 -10.81 -5.89 6.96
CA TYR A 67 -10.12 -6.59 5.88
C TYR A 67 -8.74 -7.11 6.29
N ILE A 68 -7.95 -6.37 7.08
CA ILE A 68 -6.67 -6.86 7.60
C ILE A 68 -6.88 -8.18 8.36
N ASN A 69 -7.85 -8.20 9.28
CA ASN A 69 -8.11 -9.38 10.10
C ASN A 69 -8.60 -10.56 9.28
N GLN A 70 -9.48 -10.33 8.29
CA GLN A 70 -9.98 -11.39 7.42
C GLN A 70 -8.91 -11.93 6.46
N ARG A 71 -8.04 -11.07 5.91
CA ARG A 71 -7.02 -11.48 4.92
C ARG A 71 -5.82 -12.16 5.55
N GLY A 72 -5.48 -11.82 6.78
CA GLY A 72 -4.33 -12.38 7.50
C GLY A 72 -4.69 -13.30 8.67
N ASN A 73 -5.98 -13.58 8.90
CA ASN A 73 -6.47 -14.36 10.04
C ASN A 73 -5.99 -13.80 11.40
N TYR A 74 -5.92 -12.47 11.53
CA TYR A 74 -5.49 -11.81 12.76
C TYR A 74 -6.64 -11.67 13.76
N SER A 75 -6.31 -11.75 15.05
CA SER A 75 -7.25 -11.44 16.12
C SER A 75 -7.56 -9.93 16.15
N ALA A 76 -8.80 -9.60 16.49
CA ALA A 76 -9.21 -8.21 16.67
C ALA A 76 -8.32 -7.53 17.74
N GLY A 77 -7.80 -6.35 17.41
CA GLY A 77 -6.96 -5.57 18.32
C GLY A 77 -5.47 -5.97 18.35
N LEU A 78 -5.03 -6.98 17.58
CA LEU A 78 -3.62 -7.39 17.53
C LEU A 78 -2.67 -6.21 17.26
N PHE A 79 -2.92 -5.46 16.19
CA PHE A 79 -2.05 -4.33 15.82
C PHE A 79 -2.16 -3.17 16.81
N ALA A 80 -3.34 -2.94 17.41
CA ALA A 80 -3.53 -1.88 18.40
C ALA A 80 -2.80 -2.18 19.73
N SER A 81 -2.67 -3.46 20.10
CA SER A 81 -1.93 -3.87 21.30
C SER A 81 -0.43 -4.01 21.03
N LEU A 82 -0.05 -4.43 19.82
CA LEU A 82 1.34 -4.70 19.45
C LEU A 82 2.10 -3.45 18.98
N CYS A 83 1.41 -2.52 18.32
CA CYS A 83 2.02 -1.38 17.65
C CYS A 83 1.61 -0.06 18.29
N ARG A 84 2.51 0.47 19.12
CA ARG A 84 2.40 1.80 19.73
C ARG A 84 3.80 2.41 19.80
N ASP A 85 4.01 3.53 19.11
CA ASP A 85 5.26 4.29 19.25
C ASP A 85 5.17 5.23 20.45
N ASP A 86 4.03 5.90 20.61
CA ASP A 86 3.82 6.93 21.62
C ASP A 86 2.40 6.89 22.22
N LYS A 87 2.15 7.75 23.22
CA LYS A 87 0.80 7.93 23.81
C LYS A 87 -0.26 8.36 22.79
N GLN A 88 0.17 8.97 21.67
CA GLN A 88 -0.68 9.50 20.62
C GLN A 88 -1.03 8.46 19.53
N GLY A 89 -0.38 7.28 19.56
CA GLY A 89 -0.65 6.21 18.62
C GLY A 89 0.61 5.75 17.86
N LEU A 90 0.41 5.45 16.58
CA LEU A 90 1.44 4.97 15.67
C LEU A 90 1.90 6.12 14.77
N ILE A 91 3.20 6.40 14.76
CA ILE A 91 3.76 7.50 13.98
C ILE A 91 4.10 6.97 12.59
N CYS A 92 3.51 7.61 11.59
CA CYS A 92 3.87 7.43 10.20
C CYS A 92 5.11 8.26 9.85
N PRO A 93 6.11 7.70 9.14
CA PRO A 93 7.21 8.51 8.63
C PRO A 93 6.67 9.61 7.71
N ALA A 94 7.34 10.76 7.69
CA ALA A 94 6.99 11.82 6.76
C ALA A 94 7.01 11.26 5.33
N THR A 95 5.88 11.29 4.66
CA THR A 95 5.75 10.79 3.30
C THR A 95 6.75 11.53 2.42
N ALA A 96 7.68 10.82 1.76
CA ALA A 96 8.30 11.37 0.56
C ALA A 96 7.17 11.70 -0.43
N PRO A 97 7.24 12.78 -1.22
CA PRO A 97 6.12 13.21 -2.05
C PRO A 97 5.63 12.04 -2.91
N THR A 98 4.42 11.55 -2.59
CA THR A 98 3.76 10.50 -3.35
C THR A 98 3.55 11.07 -4.75
N GLN A 99 4.21 10.49 -5.76
CA GLN A 99 3.76 10.68 -7.14
C GLN A 99 2.32 10.20 -7.16
N SER A 100 1.40 11.16 -7.25
CA SER A 100 -0.03 10.89 -7.34
C SER A 100 -0.22 9.82 -8.41
N ALA A 101 -0.91 8.73 -8.05
CA ALA A 101 -1.42 7.79 -9.02
C ALA A 101 -2.42 8.54 -9.90
N ASN A 102 -1.89 9.15 -10.96
CA ASN A 102 -2.67 9.90 -11.92
C ASN A 102 -3.34 8.87 -12.84
N SER A 103 -4.51 8.39 -12.43
CA SER A 103 -5.40 7.65 -13.32
C SER A 103 -6.02 8.65 -14.30
N SER A 104 -5.31 8.91 -15.39
CA SER A 104 -5.90 9.36 -16.65
C SER A 104 -5.25 8.57 -17.78
N SER A 105 -6.09 7.82 -18.49
CA SER A 105 -5.76 7.05 -19.69
C SER A 105 -4.93 7.86 -20.67
N GLY A 106 -3.80 7.28 -21.09
CA GLY A 106 -2.97 7.83 -22.14
C GLY A 106 -1.65 7.07 -22.25
N SER A 107 -1.68 5.87 -22.82
CA SER A 107 -0.46 5.17 -23.22
C SER A 107 0.31 6.06 -24.21
N GLN A 108 1.41 6.65 -23.75
CA GLN A 108 2.50 7.06 -24.62
C GLN A 108 3.74 6.37 -24.08
N ILE A 109 3.93 5.15 -24.57
CA ILE A 109 5.17 4.41 -24.50
C ILE A 109 6.22 5.28 -25.20
N VAL A 110 6.98 6.07 -24.44
CA VAL A 110 8.22 6.67 -24.95
C VAL A 110 9.25 5.54 -25.03
N ARG A 111 9.12 4.75 -26.10
CA ARG A 111 10.07 3.71 -26.49
C ARG A 111 11.28 4.44 -27.06
N ASN A 112 12.32 4.64 -26.25
CA ASN A 112 13.62 5.11 -26.70
C ASN A 112 14.22 4.08 -27.68
N PRO A 113 14.29 4.31 -29.01
CA PRO A 113 14.62 3.28 -29.98
C PRO A 113 16.04 3.47 -30.52
N SER A 114 17.05 3.60 -29.66
CA SER A 114 18.35 4.14 -30.13
C SER A 114 19.60 3.34 -29.78
N VAL A 115 19.50 2.09 -29.29
CA VAL A 115 20.72 1.28 -29.03
C VAL A 115 20.71 -0.08 -29.74
N LEU A 116 19.54 -0.69 -29.99
CA LEU A 116 19.48 -2.03 -30.58
C LEU A 116 19.62 -2.05 -32.12
N LEU A 117 19.40 -0.91 -32.79
CA LEU A 117 19.41 -0.80 -34.26
C LEU A 117 20.80 -0.61 -34.89
N VAL A 118 21.83 -0.33 -34.09
CA VAL A 118 23.19 -0.06 -34.60
C VAL A 118 23.98 -1.35 -34.82
N LEU A 119 23.62 -2.45 -34.16
CA LEU A 119 24.38 -3.71 -34.23
C LEU A 119 24.11 -4.51 -35.51
N THR A 120 22.92 -4.37 -36.12
CA THR A 120 22.54 -5.13 -37.31
C THR A 120 23.15 -4.57 -38.60
N THR A 121 23.39 -3.26 -38.67
CA THR A 121 23.97 -2.62 -39.86
C THR A 121 25.47 -2.93 -40.02
N VAL A 122 26.22 -3.01 -38.93
CA VAL A 122 27.66 -3.32 -38.96
C VAL A 122 27.92 -4.75 -39.46
N LEU A 123 27.12 -5.73 -39.01
CA LEU A 123 27.29 -7.13 -39.40
C LEU A 123 27.07 -7.33 -40.91
N LEU A 124 26.06 -6.67 -41.50
CA LEU A 124 25.75 -6.79 -42.92
C LEU A 124 26.85 -6.18 -43.83
N VAL A 125 27.44 -5.06 -43.42
CA VAL A 125 28.53 -4.42 -44.18
C VAL A 125 29.80 -5.27 -44.12
N VAL A 126 30.10 -5.90 -42.99
CA VAL A 126 31.27 -6.80 -42.86
C VAL A 126 31.12 -8.04 -43.74
N VAL A 127 29.95 -8.66 -43.78
CA VAL A 127 29.70 -9.84 -44.63
C VAL A 127 29.81 -9.51 -46.12
N LEU A 128 29.28 -8.36 -46.58
CA LEU A 128 29.40 -7.92 -47.98
C LEU A 128 30.81 -7.50 -48.39
N ARG A 129 31.73 -7.30 -47.44
CA ARG A 129 33.15 -7.02 -47.73
C ARG A 129 34.02 -8.28 -47.73
N LEU A 130 33.50 -9.41 -47.24
CA LEU A 130 34.22 -10.69 -47.11
C LEU A 130 33.84 -11.72 -48.20
N PHE A 131 32.82 -11.43 -49.00
CA PHE A 131 32.46 -12.11 -50.25
C PHE A 131 32.71 -11.20 -51.44
#